data_AF-A0A970G148-F1
#
_entry.id   AF-A0A970G148-F1
#
_cell.length_a   1.000
_cell.length_b   1.000
_cell.length_c   1.000
_cell.angle_alpha   90.00
_cell.angle_beta   90.00
_cell.angle_gamma   90.00
#
_symmetry.space_group_name_H-M   'P 1'
#
loop_
_entity.id
_entity.type
_entity.pdbx_description
1 polymer ?
#
loop_
_entity_poly.entity_id
_entity_poly.type
_entity_poly.pdbx_seq_one_letter_code
_entity_poly.pdbx_strand_id
1 'polypeptide(L)'
;MDFSAYSSCILCPMECRVDRTAGQTGRCQMTDTLVVARAALHFWEEPCLSGEEGSGTVFFSGCALGCVYCQNRAISKELAGKAVSAARLAEIFLELQGK
;
A
#
# COMPACT_ATOMS: atom_id res chain seq x y z
N MET A 1 -6.75 6.98 -17.25
CA MET A 1 -7.07 6.73 -15.83
C MET A 1 -7.52 8.06 -15.25
N ASP A 2 -8.66 8.09 -14.57
CA ASP A 2 -9.13 9.28 -13.90
C ASP A 2 -8.50 9.34 -12.50
N PHE A 3 -7.68 10.37 -12.25
CA PHE A 3 -7.06 10.65 -10.96
C PHE A 3 -7.70 11.87 -10.28
N SER A 4 -8.92 12.26 -10.67
CA SER A 4 -9.67 13.38 -10.07
C SER A 4 -9.78 13.27 -8.55
N ALA A 5 -9.85 12.05 -8.00
CA ALA A 5 -9.86 11.81 -6.56
C ALA A 5 -8.56 12.22 -5.84
N TYR A 6 -7.47 12.51 -6.56
CA TYR A 6 -6.18 12.89 -5.96
C TYR A 6 -6.09 14.39 -5.68
N SER A 7 -6.79 15.24 -6.43
CA SER A 7 -6.78 16.70 -6.20
C SER A 7 -7.56 17.12 -4.95
N SER A 8 -8.43 16.25 -4.45
CA SER A 8 -9.11 16.39 -3.15
C SER A 8 -9.31 15.00 -2.54
N CYS A 9 -8.26 14.50 -1.87
CA CYS A 9 -8.19 13.11 -1.46
C CYS A 9 -9.20 12.72 -0.37
N ILE A 10 -10.14 11.84 -0.72
CA ILE A 10 -11.15 11.22 0.16
C ILE A 10 -11.08 9.68 0.19
N LEU A 11 -9.94 9.11 -0.23
CA LEU A 11 -9.78 7.65 -0.40
C LEU A 11 -9.76 6.84 0.90
N CYS A 12 -9.62 7.51 2.05
CA CYS A 12 -9.71 6.86 3.35
C CYS A 12 -10.64 7.66 4.27
N PRO A 13 -11.13 7.04 5.37
CA PRO A 13 -12.08 7.69 6.29
C PRO A 13 -11.59 8.98 6.95
N MET A 14 -10.30 9.34 6.81
CA MET A 14 -9.78 10.62 7.30
C MET A 14 -10.17 11.80 6.42
N GLU A 15 -10.54 11.57 5.15
CA GLU A 15 -10.97 12.60 4.18
C GLU A 15 -10.14 13.90 4.22
N CYS A 16 -8.81 13.77 4.13
CA CYS A 16 -7.91 14.91 4.32
C CYS A 16 -8.02 16.01 3.25
N ARG A 17 -8.66 15.74 2.09
CA ARG A 17 -8.88 16.68 0.98
C ARG A 17 -7.62 17.36 0.43
N VAL A 18 -6.45 16.82 0.72
CA VAL A 18 -5.18 17.31 0.18
C VAL A 18 -5.08 16.99 -1.30
N ASP A 19 -4.32 17.83 -2.02
CA ASP A 19 -3.99 17.61 -3.43
C ASP A 19 -2.71 16.78 -3.56
N ARG A 20 -2.86 15.48 -3.82
CA ARG A 20 -1.74 14.55 -4.02
C ARG A 20 -0.92 14.89 -5.26
N THR A 21 -1.53 15.48 -6.28
CA THR A 21 -0.86 15.84 -7.55
C THR A 21 0.07 17.04 -7.38
N ALA A 22 -0.22 17.88 -6.38
CA ALA A 22 0.67 18.94 -5.91
C ALA A 22 1.70 18.46 -4.86
N GLY A 23 1.81 17.14 -4.64
CA GLY A 23 2.73 16.56 -3.66
C GLY A 23 2.29 16.70 -2.20
N GLN A 24 1.04 17.09 -1.92
CA GLN A 24 0.57 17.25 -0.55
C GLN A 24 0.25 15.91 0.12
N THR A 25 0.57 15.83 1.40
CA THR A 25 0.37 14.63 2.21
C THR A 25 -0.63 14.85 3.34
N GLY A 26 -1.58 13.93 3.49
CA GLY A 26 -2.45 13.83 4.67
C GLY A 26 -1.86 12.91 5.74
N ARG A 27 -2.71 12.43 6.66
CA ARG A 27 -2.28 11.61 7.81
C ARG A 27 -1.59 10.30 7.43
N CYS A 28 -1.91 9.71 6.28
CA CYS A 28 -1.24 8.50 5.78
C CYS A 28 0.17 8.77 5.22
N GLN A 29 0.58 10.02 5.05
CA GLN A 29 1.87 10.46 4.53
C GLN A 29 2.21 10.04 3.08
N MET A 30 1.26 9.47 2.35
CA MET A 30 1.46 9.05 0.97
C MET A 30 1.18 10.16 -0.03
N THR A 31 1.94 10.23 -1.13
CA THR A 31 1.68 11.10 -2.28
C THR A 31 0.84 10.36 -3.33
N ASP A 32 0.90 10.78 -4.59
CA ASP A 32 0.38 10.04 -5.75
C ASP A 32 1.29 8.87 -6.20
N THR A 33 2.43 8.68 -5.53
CA THR A 33 3.41 7.64 -5.85
C THR A 33 3.20 6.41 -4.97
N LEU A 34 3.11 5.23 -5.61
CA LEU A 34 3.03 3.95 -4.91
C LEU A 34 4.37 3.60 -4.26
N VAL A 35 4.35 3.25 -2.98
CA VAL A 35 5.53 2.74 -2.27
C VAL A 35 5.23 1.34 -1.75
N VAL A 36 5.99 0.36 -2.23
CA VAL A 36 5.84 -1.05 -1.83
C VAL A 36 6.95 -1.38 -0.84
N ALA A 37 6.55 -1.85 0.34
CA ALA A 37 7.45 -2.21 1.42
C ALA A 37 7.88 -3.68 1.37
N ARG A 38 6.98 -4.57 0.96
CA ARG A 38 7.22 -6.02 0.89
C ARG A 38 6.32 -6.66 -0.15
N ALA A 39 6.86 -7.64 -0.88
CA ALA A 39 6.11 -8.55 -1.74
C ALA A 39 6.61 -9.97 -1.47
N ALA A 40 5.74 -10.87 -0.99
CA ALA A 40 6.12 -12.22 -0.59
C ALA A 40 4.92 -13.18 -0.59
N LEU A 41 5.18 -14.48 -0.65
CA LEU A 41 4.17 -15.51 -0.40
C LEU A 41 3.81 -15.53 1.09
N HIS A 42 2.52 -15.78 1.37
CA HIS A 42 1.95 -15.86 2.70
C HIS A 42 1.04 -17.08 2.80
N PHE A 43 1.30 -17.97 3.76
CA PHE A 43 0.66 -19.29 3.81
C PHE A 43 -0.30 -19.49 4.99
N TRP A 44 -0.31 -18.59 5.97
CA TRP A 44 -0.82 -18.91 7.31
C TRP A 44 -2.06 -18.12 7.74
N GLU A 45 -2.40 -17.04 7.03
CA GLU A 45 -3.58 -16.21 7.32
C GLU A 45 -4.69 -16.48 6.28
N GLU A 46 -5.93 -16.33 6.73
CA GLU A 46 -7.16 -16.53 5.94
C GLU A 46 -7.22 -17.84 5.12
N PRO A 47 -7.27 -19.02 5.77
CA PRO A 47 -7.21 -20.33 5.08
C PRO A 47 -8.26 -20.54 3.99
N CYS A 48 -9.42 -19.88 4.09
CA CYS A 48 -10.47 -19.93 3.08
C CYS A 48 -10.09 -19.20 1.77
N LEU A 49 -9.10 -18.31 1.79
CA LEU A 49 -8.58 -17.59 0.63
C LEU A 49 -7.22 -18.12 0.19
N SER A 50 -6.33 -18.43 1.14
CA SER A 50 -4.98 -18.91 0.86
C SER A 50 -4.92 -20.38 0.46
N GLY A 51 -5.89 -21.20 0.87
CA GLY A 51 -5.92 -22.62 0.55
C GLY A 51 -4.61 -23.33 0.94
N GLU A 52 -4.17 -24.27 0.11
CA GLU A 52 -2.92 -25.02 0.33
C GLU A 52 -1.69 -24.34 -0.31
N GLU A 53 -1.91 -23.48 -1.30
CA GLU A 53 -0.84 -22.84 -2.10
C GLU A 53 -0.45 -21.45 -1.59
N GLY A 54 -1.13 -20.94 -0.56
CA GLY A 54 -0.88 -19.61 0.00
C GLY A 54 -1.43 -18.48 -0.86
N SER A 55 -0.98 -17.25 -0.55
CA SER A 55 -1.35 -16.04 -1.28
C SER A 55 -0.14 -15.14 -1.53
N GLY A 56 -0.14 -14.47 -2.69
CA GLY A 56 0.79 -13.38 -2.96
C GLY A 56 0.39 -12.15 -2.15
N THR A 57 1.22 -11.73 -1.20
CA THR A 57 0.96 -10.57 -0.36
C THR A 57 1.87 -9.41 -0.72
N VAL A 58 1.28 -8.22 -0.89
CA VAL A 58 2.00 -6.96 -1.11
C VAL A 58 1.63 -5.95 -0.03
N PHE A 59 2.64 -5.51 0.72
CA PHE A 59 2.49 -4.46 1.73
C PHE A 59 2.86 -3.10 1.14
N PHE A 60 1.96 -2.15 1.25
CA PHE A 60 2.20 -0.74 0.91
C PHE A 60 2.67 0.04 2.14
N SER A 61 3.43 1.10 1.89
CA SER A 61 3.86 2.04 2.93
C SER A 61 2.78 3.08 3.22
N GLY A 62 2.82 3.65 4.43
CA GLY A 62 1.89 4.67 4.90
C GLY A 62 0.60 4.13 5.51
N CYS A 63 0.14 4.75 6.60
CA CYS A 63 -1.09 4.36 7.28
C CYS A 63 -1.74 5.56 7.99
N ALA A 64 -3.06 5.70 7.88
CA ALA A 64 -3.80 6.81 8.47
C ALA A 64 -4.13 6.65 9.97
N LEU A 65 -4.02 5.43 10.53
CA LEU A 65 -4.47 5.14 11.89
C LEU A 65 -3.49 5.63 12.97
N GLY A 66 -2.18 5.42 12.76
CA GLY A 66 -1.14 5.89 13.68
C GLY A 66 -1.00 5.10 14.99
N CYS A 67 -1.37 3.81 15.02
CA CYS A 67 -1.36 2.96 16.21
C CYS A 67 -0.06 3.05 17.03
N VAL A 68 -0.16 3.12 18.35
CA VAL A 68 1.00 3.21 19.27
C VAL A 68 1.75 1.87 19.39
N TYR A 69 1.04 0.76 19.19
CA TYR A 69 1.55 -0.62 19.24
C TYR A 69 1.69 -1.25 17.84
N CYS A 70 1.91 -0.44 16.80
CA CYS A 70 1.96 -0.95 15.42
C CYS A 70 3.15 -1.92 15.24
N GLN A 71 2.85 -3.20 14.99
CA GLN A 71 3.85 -4.21 14.64
C GLN A 71 4.58 -3.88 13.32
N ASN A 72 3.90 -3.16 12.43
CA ASN A 72 4.36 -2.74 11.12
C ASN A 72 4.82 -1.26 11.12
N ARG A 73 5.47 -0.79 12.21
CA ARG A 73 5.86 0.63 12.37
C ARG A 73 6.76 1.13 11.24
N ALA A 74 7.73 0.32 10.82
CA ALA A 74 8.69 0.66 9.77
C ALA A 74 7.98 1.02 8.44
N ILE A 75 6.93 0.28 8.07
CA ILE A 75 6.20 0.53 6.81
C ILE A 75 5.10 1.59 6.98
N SER A 76 4.45 1.64 8.14
CA SER A 76 3.29 2.51 8.38
C SER A 76 3.65 3.96 8.73
N LYS A 77 4.71 4.18 9.50
CA LYS A 77 5.14 5.51 10.00
C LYS A 77 6.48 5.97 9.44
N GLU A 78 7.41 5.04 9.20
CA GLU A 78 8.75 5.37 8.70
C GLU A 78 8.85 5.27 7.18
N LEU A 79 7.74 4.91 6.52
CA LEU A 79 7.61 4.83 5.06
C LEU A 79 8.66 3.93 4.39
N ALA A 80 9.13 2.89 5.08
CA ALA A 80 10.07 1.93 4.51
C ALA A 80 9.46 1.28 3.26
N GLY A 81 10.24 1.19 2.18
CA GLY A 81 9.83 0.59 0.92
C GLY A 81 10.52 1.22 -0.28
N LYS A 82 10.02 0.88 -1.48
CA LYS A 82 10.52 1.41 -2.75
C LYS A 82 9.38 2.02 -3.54
N ALA A 83 9.61 3.20 -4.10
CA ALA A 83 8.69 3.79 -5.07
C ALA A 83 8.62 2.89 -6.31
N VAL A 84 7.40 2.59 -6.76
CA VAL A 84 7.16 1.74 -7.94
C VAL A 84 6.11 2.36 -8.84
N SER A 85 6.21 2.10 -10.14
CA SER A 85 5.15 2.40 -11.09
C SER A 85 4.04 1.36 -11.01
N ALA A 86 2.85 1.70 -11.53
CA ALA A 86 1.76 0.73 -11.66
C ALA A 86 2.14 -0.47 -12.55
N ALA A 87 2.94 -0.24 -13.60
CA ALA A 87 3.48 -1.30 -14.44
C ALA A 87 4.38 -2.25 -13.65
N ARG A 88 5.30 -1.71 -12.83
CA ARG A 88 6.17 -2.53 -11.98
C ARG A 88 5.37 -3.29 -10.91
N LEU A 89 4.32 -2.69 -10.36
CA LEU A 89 3.43 -3.37 -9.42
C LEU A 89 2.70 -4.56 -10.08
N ALA A 90 2.24 -4.40 -11.32
CA ALA A 90 1.62 -5.50 -12.08
C ALA A 90 2.61 -6.65 -12.33
N GLU A 91 3.86 -6.36 -12.67
CA GLU A 91 4.92 -7.37 -12.78
C GLU A 91 5.14 -8.11 -11.46
N ILE A 92 5.18 -7.39 -10.32
CA ILE A 92 5.30 -8.01 -9.00
C ILE A 92 4.15 -8.98 -8.73
N PHE A 93 2.93 -8.65 -9.12
CA PHE A 93 1.78 -9.55 -8.97
C PHE A 93 1.94 -10.84 -9.79
N LEU A 94 2.42 -10.73 -11.04
CA LEU A 94 2.67 -11.90 -11.90
C LEU A 94 3.85 -12.74 -11.38
N GLU A 95 4.91 -12.09 -10.87
CA GLU A 95 6.05 -12.77 -10.23
C GLU A 95 5.63 -13.53 -8.96
N LEU A 96 4.61 -13.06 -8.23
CA LEU A 96 4.05 -13.77 -7.08
C LEU A 96 3.11 -14.90 -7.51
N GLN A 97 2.32 -14.71 -8.56
CA GLN A 97 1.43 -15.75 -9.10
C GLN A 97 2.21 -16.95 -9.65
N GLY A 98 3.39 -16.72 -10.24
CA GLY A 98 4.23 -17.77 -10.83
C GLY A 98 5.09 -18.56 -9.84
N LYS A 99 4.92 -18.34 -8.52
CA LYS A 99 5.65 -19.03 -7.46
C LYS A 99 4.71 -19.92 -6.68
#